data_AF-A0A938YUH2-F1
#
_entry.id   AF-A0A938YUH2-F1
#
_cell.length_a   1.000
_cell.length_b   1.000
_cell.length_c   1.000
_cell.angle_alpha   90.00
_cell.angle_beta   90.00
_cell.angle_gamma   90.00
#
_symmetry.space_group_name_H-M   'P 1'
#
loop_
_entity.id
_entity.type
_entity.pdbx_description
1 polymer ?
#
loop_
_entity_poly.entity_id
_entity_poly.type
_entity_poly.pdbx_seq_one_letter_code
_entity_poly.pdbx_strand_id
1 'polypeptide(L)'
;MLTKLKKKVQNMLTLEAKAAHKIGLTPNIVSLIGLTLALLSAFTYAVAQSRPLWILLATILFLASGFCDALDGVIARIYQQTSVFGGFLDSLLDRYADAAVYVGLIIGELCSPVWGLAALVGSMMVSYSRARAEAAEIKMESIGIAERAERMLILSVASIAAMFWIQAFNVGIILLAVLSNFTVLQRGLHVYSALKKKSNSLKG
;
A
#
# COMPACT_ATOMS: atom_id res chain seq x y z
N MET A 1 0.01 -4.18 -19.98
CA MET A 1 -0.84 -5.13 -19.22
C MET A 1 -1.53 -4.48 -18.02
N LEU A 2 -0.82 -3.68 -17.21
CA LEU A 2 -1.37 -2.99 -16.03
C LEU A 2 -2.54 -2.01 -16.31
N THR A 3 -2.53 -1.28 -17.44
CA THR A 3 -3.65 -0.40 -17.84
C THR A 3 -4.95 -1.15 -18.12
N LYS A 4 -4.88 -2.36 -18.70
CA LYS A 4 -6.06 -3.21 -18.91
C LYS A 4 -6.59 -3.77 -17.59
N LEU A 5 -5.70 -4.14 -16.66
CA LEU A 5 -6.07 -4.58 -15.33
C LEU A 5 -6.71 -3.46 -14.52
N LYS A 6 -6.12 -2.26 -14.52
CA LYS A 6 -6.65 -1.05 -13.85
C LYS A 6 -8.05 -0.71 -14.36
N LYS A 7 -8.27 -0.76 -15.69
CA LYS A 7 -9.59 -0.53 -16.29
C LYS A 7 -10.60 -1.63 -15.93
N LYS A 8 -10.17 -2.89 -15.84
CA LYS A 8 -11.01 -4.01 -15.41
C LYS A 8 -11.43 -3.88 -13.95
N VAL A 9 -10.49 -3.55 -13.05
CA VAL A 9 -10.77 -3.29 -11.63
C VAL A 9 -11.70 -2.09 -11.47
N GLN A 10 -11.46 -0.99 -12.20
CA GLN A 10 -12.35 0.17 -12.20
C GLN A 10 -13.78 -0.19 -12.62
N ASN A 11 -13.93 -0.98 -13.69
CA ASN A 11 -15.25 -1.43 -14.15
C ASN A 11 -15.94 -2.32 -13.11
N MET A 12 -15.19 -3.18 -12.41
CA MET A 12 -15.73 -4.00 -11.32
C MET A 12 -16.26 -3.12 -10.18
N LEU A 13 -15.46 -2.14 -9.73
CA LEU A 13 -15.79 -1.27 -8.60
C LEU A 13 -16.79 -0.15 -8.93
N THR A 14 -17.22 -0.03 -10.18
CA THR A 14 -18.08 1.09 -10.62
C THR A 14 -19.46 1.05 -9.96
N LEU A 15 -20.00 -0.15 -9.67
CA LEU A 15 -21.31 -0.29 -9.04
C LEU A 15 -21.26 0.15 -7.58
N GLU A 16 -20.25 -0.32 -6.86
CA GLU A 16 -19.97 0.00 -5.47
C GLU A 16 -19.67 1.49 -5.32
N ALA A 17 -18.89 2.07 -6.23
CA ALA A 17 -18.58 3.50 -6.23
C ALA A 17 -19.84 4.35 -6.42
N LYS A 18 -20.74 3.96 -7.34
CA LYS A 18 -22.03 4.64 -7.53
C LYS A 18 -22.94 4.51 -6.31
N ALA A 19 -22.99 3.33 -5.68
CA ALA A 19 -23.77 3.11 -4.48
C ALA A 19 -23.25 3.94 -3.30
N ALA A 20 -21.93 3.95 -3.08
CA ALA A 20 -21.26 4.75 -2.06
C ALA A 20 -21.51 6.25 -2.26
N HIS A 21 -21.40 6.75 -3.49
CA HIS A 21 -21.67 8.15 -3.78
C HIS A 21 -23.16 8.51 -3.57
N LYS A 22 -24.08 7.60 -3.92
CA LYS A 22 -25.52 7.81 -3.72
C LYS A 22 -25.90 8.01 -2.26
N ILE A 23 -25.17 7.39 -1.32
CA ILE A 23 -25.37 7.58 0.13
C ILE A 23 -24.58 8.77 0.70
N GLY A 24 -24.00 9.62 -0.16
CA GLY A 24 -23.32 10.86 0.23
C GLY A 24 -21.83 10.72 0.55
N LEU A 25 -21.22 9.56 0.30
CA LEU A 25 -19.78 9.41 0.51
C LEU A 25 -18.98 10.13 -0.57
N THR A 26 -18.11 11.04 -0.12
CA THR A 26 -17.09 11.69 -0.95
C THR A 26 -15.79 10.89 -0.93
N PRO A 27 -14.88 11.05 -1.92
CA PRO A 27 -13.60 10.35 -1.94
C PRO A 27 -12.83 10.50 -0.62
N ASN A 28 -12.70 11.72 -0.10
CA ASN A 28 -11.97 11.98 1.14
C ASN A 28 -12.59 11.28 2.36
N ILE A 29 -13.93 11.17 2.42
CA ILE A 29 -14.60 10.43 3.50
C ILE A 29 -14.26 8.94 3.39
N VAL A 30 -14.27 8.38 2.17
CA VAL A 30 -13.89 6.99 1.94
C VAL A 30 -12.42 6.74 2.30
N SER A 31 -11.51 7.65 1.98
CA SER A 31 -10.11 7.55 2.41
C SER A 31 -9.97 7.56 3.94
N LEU A 32 -10.75 8.40 4.64
CA LEU A 32 -10.74 8.45 6.12
C LEU A 32 -11.32 7.18 6.75
N ILE A 33 -12.35 6.60 6.15
CA ILE A 33 -12.88 5.28 6.54
C ILE A 33 -11.78 4.22 6.33
N GLY A 34 -11.10 4.25 5.19
CA GLY A 34 -9.98 3.36 4.87
C GLY A 34 -8.87 3.45 5.92
N LEU A 35 -8.44 4.66 6.29
CA LEU A 35 -7.48 4.88 7.38
C LEU A 35 -7.98 4.29 8.70
N THR A 36 -9.23 4.55 9.07
CA THR A 36 -9.83 4.04 10.32
C THR A 36 -9.80 2.51 10.35
N LEU A 37 -10.13 1.84 9.25
CA LEU A 37 -10.04 0.39 9.12
C LEU A 37 -8.61 -0.13 9.24
N ALA A 38 -7.62 0.58 8.67
CA ALA A 38 -6.20 0.22 8.84
C ALA A 38 -5.74 0.36 10.29
N LEU A 39 -6.14 1.41 10.99
CA LEU A 39 -5.82 1.60 12.41
C LEU A 39 -6.47 0.52 13.29
N LEU A 40 -7.73 0.16 13.01
CA LEU A 40 -8.40 -0.95 13.69
C LEU A 40 -7.72 -2.29 13.39
N SER A 41 -7.28 -2.51 12.14
CA SER A 41 -6.50 -3.69 11.76
C SER A 41 -5.19 -3.76 12.55
N ALA A 42 -4.43 -2.66 12.58
CA ALA A 42 -3.18 -2.54 13.32
C ALA A 42 -3.38 -2.84 14.82
N PHE A 43 -4.40 -2.25 15.43
CA PHE A 43 -4.76 -2.52 16.82
C PHE A 43 -5.11 -3.99 17.03
N THR A 44 -5.91 -4.58 16.14
CA THR A 44 -6.33 -5.98 16.22
C THR A 44 -5.13 -6.93 16.10
N TYR A 45 -4.16 -6.65 15.20
CA TYR A 45 -2.90 -7.39 15.15
C TYR A 45 -2.10 -7.26 16.45
N ALA A 46 -2.01 -6.05 17.00
CA ALA A 46 -1.26 -5.78 18.23
C ALA A 46 -1.79 -6.56 19.43
N VAL A 47 -3.12 -6.75 19.53
CA VAL A 47 -3.75 -7.49 20.63
C VAL A 47 -4.08 -8.95 20.29
N ALA A 48 -3.71 -9.43 19.10
CA ALA A 48 -4.13 -10.74 18.62
C ALA A 48 -3.61 -11.89 19.49
N GLN A 49 -2.46 -11.72 20.16
CA GLN A 49 -1.81 -12.76 20.98
C GLN A 49 -1.70 -14.10 20.24
N SER A 50 -1.38 -14.04 18.94
CA SER A 50 -1.34 -15.21 18.03
C SER A 50 -2.64 -16.01 17.91
N ARG A 51 -3.80 -15.47 18.30
CA ARG A 51 -5.11 -16.14 18.17
C ARG A 51 -5.61 -16.08 16.72
N PRO A 52 -5.89 -17.21 16.05
CA PRO A 52 -6.26 -17.24 14.63
C PRO A 52 -7.46 -16.36 14.24
N LEU A 53 -8.50 -16.30 15.09
CA LEU A 53 -9.69 -15.49 14.81
C LEU A 53 -9.41 -13.98 14.84
N TRP A 54 -8.52 -13.55 15.74
CA TRP A 54 -8.09 -12.15 15.83
C TRP A 54 -7.21 -11.77 14.64
N ILE A 55 -6.32 -12.68 14.22
CA ILE A 55 -5.52 -12.53 13.00
C ILE A 55 -6.43 -12.41 11.76
N LEU A 56 -7.44 -13.25 11.64
CA LEU A 56 -8.40 -13.20 10.54
C LEU A 56 -9.15 -11.87 10.52
N LEU A 57 -9.66 -11.42 11.67
CA LEU A 57 -10.35 -10.14 11.79
C LEU A 57 -9.43 -8.98 11.38
N ALA A 58 -8.19 -8.95 11.87
CA ALA A 58 -7.20 -7.94 11.50
C ALA A 58 -6.94 -7.94 9.99
N THR A 59 -6.88 -9.13 9.38
CA THR A 59 -6.67 -9.28 7.92
C THR A 59 -7.86 -8.77 7.12
N ILE A 60 -9.09 -9.06 7.56
CA ILE A 60 -10.31 -8.57 6.91
C ILE A 60 -10.38 -7.05 6.98
N LEU A 61 -10.09 -6.47 8.14
CA LEU A 61 -10.04 -5.01 8.32
C LEU A 61 -8.98 -4.36 7.42
N PHE A 62 -7.80 -4.99 7.30
CA PHE A 62 -6.73 -4.53 6.40
C PHE A 62 -7.14 -4.56 4.93
N LEU A 63 -7.75 -5.66 4.47
CA LEU A 63 -8.24 -5.79 3.10
C LEU A 63 -9.39 -4.81 2.81
N ALA A 64 -10.27 -4.59 3.79
CA ALA A 64 -11.34 -3.60 3.68
C ALA A 64 -10.78 -2.17 3.56
N SER A 65 -9.70 -1.85 4.28
CA SER A 65 -8.98 -0.58 4.11
C SER A 65 -8.45 -0.40 2.68
N GLY A 66 -7.77 -1.42 2.12
CA GLY A 66 -7.30 -1.39 0.74
C GLY A 66 -8.42 -1.33 -0.31
N PHE A 67 -9.58 -1.90 0.02
CA PHE A 67 -10.77 -1.75 -0.82
C PHE A 67 -11.29 -0.32 -0.82
N CYS A 68 -11.35 0.36 0.34
CA CYS A 68 -11.74 1.77 0.42
C CYS A 68 -10.83 2.67 -0.41
N ASP A 69 -9.52 2.44 -0.37
CA ASP A 69 -8.51 3.13 -1.17
C ASP A 69 -8.73 2.92 -2.69
N ALA A 70 -9.02 1.68 -3.12
CA ALA A 70 -9.37 1.45 -4.51
C ALA A 70 -10.69 2.17 -4.91
N LEU A 71 -11.65 2.22 -3.98
CA LEU A 71 -12.98 2.78 -4.18
C LEU A 71 -12.96 4.31 -4.25
N ASP A 72 -12.21 5.00 -3.38
CA ASP A 72 -12.15 6.46 -3.35
C ASP A 72 -11.62 7.03 -4.68
N GLY A 73 -10.60 6.40 -5.27
CA GLY A 73 -10.01 6.80 -6.53
C GLY A 73 -10.95 6.52 -7.69
N VAL A 74 -11.81 5.50 -7.60
CA VAL A 74 -12.87 5.25 -8.58
C VAL A 74 -13.96 6.32 -8.47
N ILE A 75 -14.43 6.65 -7.26
CA ILE A 75 -15.42 7.72 -7.02
C ILE A 75 -14.89 9.06 -7.55
N ALA A 76 -13.66 9.43 -7.20
CA ALA A 76 -13.04 10.68 -7.61
C ALA A 76 -12.99 10.81 -9.14
N ARG A 77 -12.70 9.73 -9.87
CA ARG A 77 -12.65 9.73 -11.34
C ARG A 77 -14.03 9.75 -11.99
N ILE A 78 -14.98 8.95 -11.50
CA ILE A 78 -16.34 8.89 -12.09
C ILE A 78 -17.05 10.22 -11.95
N TYR A 79 -16.93 10.86 -10.78
CA TYR A 79 -17.63 12.10 -10.45
C TYR A 79 -16.79 13.36 -10.69
N GLN A 80 -15.63 13.23 -11.34
CA GLN A 80 -14.70 14.34 -11.64
C GLN A 80 -14.29 15.16 -10.40
N GLN A 81 -14.18 14.50 -9.25
CA GLN A 81 -13.79 15.10 -7.97
C GLN A 81 -12.28 14.94 -7.68
N THR A 82 -11.46 14.74 -8.72
CA THR A 82 -10.00 14.68 -8.57
C THR A 82 -9.44 16.06 -8.26
N SER A 83 -8.62 16.18 -7.20
CA SER A 83 -7.93 17.42 -6.85
C SER A 83 -6.48 17.14 -6.42
N VAL A 84 -5.62 18.16 -6.55
CA VAL A 84 -4.21 18.06 -6.12
C VAL A 84 -4.11 17.76 -4.62
N PHE A 85 -4.91 18.47 -3.81
CA PHE A 85 -4.96 18.22 -2.37
C PHE A 85 -5.49 16.83 -2.03
N GLY A 86 -6.54 16.36 -2.72
CA GLY A 86 -7.06 15.01 -2.52
C GLY A 86 -6.03 13.93 -2.81
N GLY A 87 -5.31 14.04 -3.93
CA GLY A 87 -4.23 13.10 -4.25
C GLY A 87 -3.05 13.15 -3.26
N PHE A 88 -2.74 14.32 -2.71
CA PHE A 88 -1.77 14.46 -1.61
C PHE A 88 -2.27 13.80 -0.33
N LEU A 89 -3.53 14.04 0.07
CA LEU A 89 -4.13 13.50 1.28
C LEU A 89 -4.23 11.98 1.22
N ASP A 90 -4.79 11.42 0.14
CA ASP A 90 -4.84 9.99 -0.17
C ASP A 90 -3.47 9.35 0.02
N SER A 91 -2.49 9.92 -0.68
CA SER A 91 -1.10 9.56 -0.53
C SER A 91 -0.64 9.57 0.94
N LEU A 92 -0.83 10.67 1.66
CA LEU A 92 -0.39 10.79 3.05
C LEU A 92 -1.02 9.73 3.97
N LEU A 93 -2.34 9.53 3.86
CA LEU A 93 -3.10 8.58 4.67
C LEU A 93 -2.64 7.14 4.42
N ASP A 94 -2.30 6.78 3.19
CA ASP A 94 -1.74 5.47 2.85
C ASP A 94 -0.47 5.15 3.62
N ARG A 95 0.44 6.12 3.77
CA ARG A 95 1.70 5.87 4.51
C ARG A 95 1.40 5.63 5.97
N TYR A 96 0.47 6.39 6.56
CA TYR A 96 0.06 6.17 7.94
C TYR A 96 -0.65 4.83 8.13
N ALA A 97 -1.53 4.45 7.21
CA ALA A 97 -2.23 3.17 7.21
C ALA A 97 -1.23 1.99 7.12
N ASP A 98 -0.35 2.00 6.12
CA ASP A 98 0.70 0.98 5.94
C ASP A 98 1.58 0.91 7.20
N ALA A 99 2.04 2.05 7.71
CA ALA A 99 2.92 2.11 8.87
C ALA A 99 2.27 1.57 10.14
N ALA A 100 1.01 1.94 10.39
CA ALA A 100 0.26 1.46 11.55
C ALA A 100 0.15 -0.07 11.54
N VAL A 101 -0.14 -0.67 10.38
CA VAL A 101 -0.27 -2.13 10.26
C VAL A 101 1.04 -2.84 10.59
N TYR A 102 2.18 -2.38 10.05
CA TYR A 102 3.49 -2.95 10.41
C TYR A 102 3.80 -2.78 11.90
N VAL A 103 3.50 -1.61 12.49
CA VAL A 103 3.66 -1.38 13.92
C VAL A 103 2.79 -2.34 14.74
N GLY A 104 1.54 -2.55 14.34
CA GLY A 104 0.64 -3.51 14.98
C GLY A 104 1.17 -4.94 14.96
N LEU A 105 1.74 -5.38 13.84
CA LEU A 105 2.38 -6.69 13.71
C LEU A 105 3.61 -6.86 14.60
N ILE A 106 4.41 -5.79 14.76
CA ILE A 106 5.60 -5.79 15.63
C ILE A 106 5.17 -5.82 17.10
N ILE A 107 4.23 -4.97 17.51
CA ILE A 107 3.71 -4.91 18.89
C ILE A 107 3.02 -6.22 19.27
N GLY A 108 2.29 -6.83 18.34
CA GLY A 108 1.62 -8.11 18.56
C GLY A 108 2.55 -9.33 18.55
N GLU A 109 3.87 -9.12 18.44
CA GLU A 109 4.90 -10.15 18.38
C GLU A 109 4.66 -11.19 17.27
N LEU A 110 3.95 -10.80 16.21
CA LEU A 110 3.61 -11.69 15.08
C LEU A 110 4.78 -11.85 14.11
N CYS A 111 5.80 -11.00 14.21
CA CYS A 111 7.01 -11.08 13.40
C CYS A 111 8.24 -10.64 14.22
N SER A 112 9.44 -11.00 13.73
CA SER A 112 10.67 -10.48 14.29
C SER A 112 10.71 -8.94 14.17
N PRO A 113 10.97 -8.19 15.26
CA PRO A 113 11.02 -6.72 15.21
C PRO A 113 12.02 -6.18 14.19
N VAL A 114 13.16 -6.84 14.02
CA VAL A 114 14.18 -6.45 13.03
C VAL A 114 13.62 -6.50 11.62
N TRP A 115 12.97 -7.60 11.27
CA TRP A 115 12.38 -7.78 9.93
C TRP A 115 11.13 -6.92 9.74
N GLY A 116 10.31 -6.75 10.77
CA GLY A 116 9.16 -5.84 10.76
C GLY A 116 9.57 -4.40 10.51
N LEU A 117 10.61 -3.91 11.19
CA LEU A 117 11.17 -2.57 10.98
C LEU A 117 11.78 -2.44 9.58
N ALA A 118 12.50 -3.46 9.09
CA ALA A 118 13.05 -3.44 7.74
C ALA A 118 11.96 -3.41 6.65
N ALA A 119 10.84 -4.13 6.85
CA ALA A 119 9.68 -4.09 5.97
C ALA A 119 8.97 -2.73 6.01
N LEU A 120 8.79 -2.15 7.21
CA LEU A 120 8.23 -0.81 7.39
C LEU A 120 9.05 0.25 6.67
N VAL A 121 10.36 0.29 6.92
CA VAL A 121 11.29 1.23 6.28
C VAL A 121 11.28 1.04 4.76
N GLY A 122 11.35 -0.21 4.30
CA GLY A 122 11.27 -0.55 2.88
C GLY A 122 9.99 -0.03 2.24
N SER A 123 8.83 -0.27 2.85
CA SER A 123 7.51 0.20 2.38
C SER A 123 7.48 1.73 2.23
N MET A 124 7.98 2.45 3.22
CA MET A 124 8.07 3.92 3.18
C MET A 124 9.01 4.42 2.08
N MET A 125 10.18 3.78 1.92
CA MET A 125 11.17 4.14 0.92
C MET A 125 10.75 3.82 -0.51
N VAL A 126 9.95 2.77 -0.72
CA VAL A 126 9.32 2.53 -2.02
C VAL A 126 8.44 3.73 -2.40
N SER A 127 7.55 4.17 -1.51
CA SER A 127 6.67 5.31 -1.79
C SER A 127 7.44 6.63 -1.94
N TYR A 128 8.42 6.88 -1.07
CA TYR A 128 9.25 8.09 -1.11
C TYR A 128 10.09 8.18 -2.39
N SER A 129 10.73 7.09 -2.80
CA SER A 129 11.56 7.07 -4.03
C SER A 129 10.74 7.36 -5.29
N ARG A 130 9.49 6.89 -5.37
CA ARG A 130 8.56 7.29 -6.46
C ARG A 130 8.28 8.79 -6.40
N ALA A 131 7.83 9.30 -5.26
CA ALA A 131 7.47 10.71 -5.11
C ALA A 131 8.64 11.66 -5.42
N ARG A 132 9.86 11.33 -4.97
CA ARG A 132 11.06 12.15 -5.25
C ARG A 132 11.50 12.07 -6.70
N ALA A 133 11.38 10.91 -7.34
CA ALA A 133 11.69 10.78 -8.75
C ALA A 133 10.70 11.56 -9.62
N GLU A 134 9.41 11.50 -9.31
CA GLU A 134 8.37 12.27 -10.01
C GLU A 134 8.57 13.78 -9.81
N ALA A 135 8.97 14.22 -8.62
CA ALA A 135 9.36 15.62 -8.36
C ALA A 135 10.62 16.05 -9.15
N ALA A 136 11.48 15.10 -9.55
CA ALA A 136 12.60 15.32 -10.44
C ALA A 136 12.25 15.13 -11.93
N GLU A 137 10.95 15.09 -12.26
CA GLU A 137 10.40 14.88 -13.61
C GLU A 137 10.76 13.51 -14.23
N ILE A 138 11.09 12.51 -13.41
CA ILE A 138 11.38 11.15 -13.85
C ILE A 138 10.15 10.29 -13.62
N LYS A 139 9.58 9.76 -14.71
CA LYS A 139 8.42 8.87 -14.64
C LYS A 139 8.78 7.55 -13.94
N MET A 140 7.94 7.14 -12.98
CA MET A 140 8.13 5.93 -12.17
C MET A 140 7.01 4.90 -12.33
N GLU A 141 6.27 4.97 -13.44
CA GLU A 141 5.23 3.99 -13.75
C GLU A 141 5.87 2.62 -13.99
N SER A 142 5.37 1.58 -13.32
CA SER A 142 5.81 0.18 -13.48
C SER A 142 7.27 -0.14 -13.15
N ILE A 143 7.98 0.75 -12.45
CA ILE A 143 9.34 0.48 -11.96
C ILE A 143 9.27 -0.01 -10.52
N GLY A 144 9.65 -1.28 -10.30
CA GLY A 144 9.64 -1.94 -9.00
C GLY A 144 8.71 -3.14 -8.95
N ILE A 145 9.09 -4.14 -8.16
CA ILE A 145 8.34 -5.41 -8.04
C ILE A 145 7.42 -5.46 -6.82
N ALA A 146 7.65 -4.60 -5.82
CA ALA A 146 6.86 -4.54 -4.59
C ALA A 146 6.15 -3.18 -4.45
N GLU A 147 5.23 -2.87 -5.37
CA GLU A 147 4.34 -1.74 -5.16
C GLU A 147 3.32 -2.04 -4.05
N ARG A 148 2.46 -1.07 -3.73
CA ARG A 148 1.58 -1.15 -2.55
C ARG A 148 0.63 -2.35 -2.63
N ALA A 149 0.01 -2.58 -3.78
CA ALA A 149 -0.92 -3.70 -3.96
C ALA A 149 -0.25 -5.07 -3.75
N GLU A 150 0.97 -5.26 -4.26
CA GLU A 150 1.73 -6.50 -4.07
C GLU A 150 2.10 -6.68 -2.59
N ARG A 151 2.50 -5.62 -1.90
CA ARG A 151 2.79 -5.70 -0.46
C ARG A 151 1.57 -6.07 0.36
N MET A 152 0.42 -5.45 0.07
CA MET A 152 -0.84 -5.78 0.73
C MET A 152 -1.23 -7.24 0.49
N LEU A 153 -1.11 -7.73 -0.74
CA LEU A 153 -1.40 -9.12 -1.09
C LEU A 153 -0.51 -10.10 -0.35
N ILE A 154 0.82 -9.87 -0.35
CA ILE A 154 1.78 -10.73 0.36
C ILE A 154 1.45 -10.79 1.86
N LEU A 155 1.18 -9.63 2.48
CA LEU A 155 0.84 -9.57 3.89
C LEU A 155 -0.46 -10.31 4.17
N SER A 156 -1.53 -10.08 3.40
CA SER A 156 -2.81 -10.76 3.60
C SER A 156 -2.71 -12.28 3.43
N VAL A 157 -1.95 -12.76 2.45
CA VAL A 157 -1.70 -14.19 2.25
C VAL A 157 -0.92 -14.76 3.43
N ALA A 158 0.11 -14.06 3.91
CA ALA A 158 0.87 -14.47 5.08
C ALA A 158 0.00 -14.52 6.34
N SER A 159 -0.89 -13.55 6.55
CA SER A 159 -1.82 -13.53 7.68
C SER A 159 -2.83 -14.69 7.64
N ILE A 160 -3.38 -15.01 6.46
CA ILE A 160 -4.30 -16.14 6.29
C ILE A 160 -3.56 -17.46 6.54
N ALA A 161 -2.35 -17.62 5.99
CA ALA A 161 -1.52 -18.78 6.24
C ALA A 161 -1.15 -18.93 7.73
N ALA A 162 -0.96 -17.80 8.42
CA ALA A 162 -0.64 -17.76 9.85
C ALA A 162 -1.76 -18.30 10.75
N MET A 163 -2.99 -18.41 10.25
CA MET A 163 -4.08 -19.10 10.95
C MET A 163 -3.80 -20.59 11.16
N PHE A 164 -3.04 -21.20 10.24
CA PHE A 164 -2.68 -22.62 10.27
C PHE A 164 -1.23 -22.83 10.71
N TRP A 165 -0.35 -21.85 10.45
CA TRP A 165 1.07 -21.92 10.75
C TRP A 165 1.61 -20.53 11.09
N ILE A 166 1.64 -20.16 12.37
CA ILE A 166 1.92 -18.79 12.85
C ILE A 166 3.23 -18.19 12.28
N GLN A 167 4.24 -19.03 12.04
CA GLN A 167 5.52 -18.60 11.48
C GLN A 167 5.41 -18.06 10.04
N ALA A 168 4.28 -18.28 9.36
CA ALA A 168 3.97 -17.69 8.06
C ALA A 168 4.05 -16.15 8.07
N PHE A 169 3.70 -15.49 9.18
CA PHE A 169 3.87 -14.04 9.31
C PHE A 169 5.32 -13.63 9.17
N ASN A 170 6.23 -14.30 9.89
CA ASN A 170 7.63 -13.97 9.88
C ASN A 170 8.23 -14.18 8.48
N VAL A 171 7.85 -15.27 7.79
CA VAL A 171 8.26 -15.51 6.40
C VAL A 171 7.74 -14.41 5.47
N GLY A 172 6.46 -14.05 5.59
CA GLY A 172 5.85 -12.98 4.79
C GLY A 172 6.51 -11.62 5.02
N ILE A 173 6.83 -11.28 6.27
CA ILE A 173 7.50 -10.03 6.64
C ILE A 173 8.96 -10.00 6.15
N ILE A 174 9.70 -11.10 6.27
CA ILE A 174 11.05 -11.21 5.69
C ILE A 174 10.99 -10.99 4.18
N LEU A 175 10.04 -11.64 3.49
CA LEU A 175 9.84 -11.47 2.07
C LEU A 175 9.52 -10.00 1.72
N LEU A 176 8.62 -9.36 2.46
CA LEU A 176 8.28 -7.94 2.29
C LEU A 176 9.48 -7.02 2.51
N ALA A 177 10.28 -7.27 3.55
CA ALA A 177 11.49 -6.52 3.83
C ALA A 177 12.48 -6.60 2.66
N VAL A 178 12.76 -7.82 2.17
CA VAL A 178 13.68 -8.03 1.06
C VAL A 178 13.16 -7.39 -0.22
N LEU A 179 11.92 -7.69 -0.63
CA LEU A 179 11.36 -7.20 -1.89
C LEU A 179 11.18 -5.68 -1.92
N SER A 180 10.77 -5.07 -0.79
CA SER A 180 10.57 -3.62 -0.73
C SER A 180 11.90 -2.89 -0.81
N ASN A 181 12.92 -3.31 -0.04
CA ASN A 181 14.24 -2.68 -0.09
C ASN A 181 14.94 -2.93 -1.43
N PHE A 182 14.77 -4.11 -2.03
CA PHE A 182 15.25 -4.37 -3.38
C PHE A 182 14.56 -3.47 -4.42
N THR A 183 13.25 -3.24 -4.28
CA THR A 183 12.51 -2.30 -5.14
C THR A 183 13.05 -0.87 -5.02
N VAL A 184 13.44 -0.43 -3.82
CA VAL A 184 14.09 0.88 -3.63
C VAL A 184 15.40 0.97 -4.40
N LEU A 185 16.23 -0.08 -4.36
CA LEU A 185 17.47 -0.13 -5.14
C LEU A 185 17.19 -0.06 -6.65
N GLN A 186 16.21 -0.83 -7.14
CA GLN A 186 15.79 -0.78 -8.55
C GLN A 186 15.39 0.64 -8.97
N ARG A 187 14.59 1.33 -8.15
CA ARG A 187 14.17 2.72 -8.41
C ARG A 187 15.36 3.69 -8.39
N GLY A 188 16.27 3.56 -7.42
CA GLY A 188 17.47 4.38 -7.34
C GLY A 188 18.37 4.24 -8.59
N LEU A 189 18.63 3.01 -9.02
CA LEU A 189 19.42 2.72 -10.23
C LEU A 189 18.74 3.27 -11.49
N HIS A 190 17.41 3.19 -11.57
CA HIS A 190 16.63 3.76 -12.66
C HIS A 190 16.76 5.29 -12.71
N VAL A 191 16.58 5.99 -11.58
CA VAL A 191 16.77 7.45 -11.47
C VAL A 191 18.17 7.84 -11.93
N TYR A 192 19.20 7.18 -11.40
CA TYR A 192 20.58 7.48 -11.74
C TYR A 192 20.83 7.36 -13.25
N SER A 193 20.36 6.28 -13.86
CA SER A 193 20.50 6.03 -15.29
C SER A 193 19.75 7.07 -16.14
N ALA A 194 18.55 7.49 -15.71
CA ALA A 194 17.76 8.50 -16.39
C ALA A 194 18.43 9.88 -16.36
N LEU A 195 18.96 10.29 -15.20
CA LEU A 195 19.66 11.57 -15.05
C LEU A 195 20.97 11.60 -15.84
N LYS A 196 21.73 10.51 -15.87
CA LYS A 196 22.95 10.41 -16.67
C LYS A 196 22.67 10.60 -18.17
N LYS A 197 21.58 10.01 -18.68
CA LYS A 197 21.14 10.22 -20.07
C LYS A 197 20.76 11.68 -20.35
N LYS A 198 19.97 12.31 -19.46
CA LYS A 198 19.56 13.73 -19.58
C LYS A 198 20.77 14.69 -19.58
N SER A 199 21.79 14.40 -18.78
CA SER A 199 23.02 15.20 -18.76
C SER A 199 23.84 15.06 -20.05
N ASN A 200 23.95 13.84 -20.59
CA ASN A 200 24.71 13.61 -21.82
C ASN A 200 24.04 14.23 -23.06
N SER A 201 22.70 14.28 -23.12
CA SER A 201 21.97 14.93 -24.22
C SER A 201 22.06 16.46 -24.22
N LEU A 202 22.44 17.08 -23.10
CA LEU A 202 22.64 18.53 -23.01
C LEU A 202 24.06 18.97 -23.38
N LYS A 203 25.00 18.01 -23.54
CA LYS A 203 26.42 18.26 -23.82
C LYS A 203 26.82 17.99 -25.28
N GLY A 204 25.94 17.38 -26.08
CA GLY A 204 26.15 17.14 -27.51
C GLY A 204 25.18 17.97 -28.32
#